data_AF-A0A972E2K4-F1
#
_entry.id   AF-A0A972E2K4-F1
#
_cell.length_a   1.000
_cell.length_b   1.000
_cell.length_c   1.000
_cell.angle_alpha   90.00
_cell.angle_beta   90.00
_cell.angle_gamma   90.00
#
_symmetry.space_group_name_H-M   'P 1'
#
loop_
_entity.id
_entity.type
_entity.pdbx_description
1 polymer ?
#
loop_
_entity_poly.entity_id
_entity_poly.type
_entity_poly.pdbx_seq_one_letter_code
_entity_poly.pdbx_strand_id
1 'polypeptide(L)' 'MIILNEIIHILYFVLTGVICIFLIWNLFKRTKKTGWVYDIVYAYVIITFILRVLMIK' A
#
# COMPACT_ATOMS: atom_id res chain seq x y z
N MET A 1 -2.54 -4.17 -28.10
CA MET A 1 -2.76 -5.11 -26.99
C MET A 1 -1.63 -5.09 -25.96
N ILE A 2 -0.36 -5.13 -26.38
CA ILE A 2 0.81 -5.13 -25.46
C ILE A 2 1.06 -3.76 -24.80
N ILE A 3 1.04 -2.67 -25.57
CA ILE A 3 1.32 -1.31 -25.06
C ILE A 3 0.29 -0.86 -24.02
N LEU A 4 -0.99 -1.19 -24.24
CA LEU A 4 -2.07 -0.84 -23.31
C LEU A 4 -1.91 -1.59 -21.97
N ASN A 5 -1.46 -2.84 -22.00
CA ASN A 5 -1.25 -3.64 -20.80
C ASN A 5 -0.09 -3.08 -19.94
N GLU A 6 0.99 -2.65 -20.58
CA GLU A 6 2.11 -1.97 -19.90
C GLU A 6 1.68 -0.67 -19.24
N ILE A 7 0.86 0.14 -19.92
CA ILE A 7 0.32 1.39 -19.35
C ILE A 7 -0.54 1.08 -18.11
N ILE A 8 -1.40 0.06 -18.18
CA ILE A 8 -2.24 -0.35 -17.05
C ILE A 8 -1.37 -0.83 -15.88
N HIS A 9 -0.33 -1.61 -16.15
CA HIS A 9 0.59 -2.09 -15.12
C HIS A 9 1.35 -0.96 -14.43
N ILE A 10 1.87 -0.01 -15.20
CA ILE A 10 2.55 1.17 -14.66
C ILE A 10 1.59 1.98 -13.80
N LEU A 11 0.38 2.23 -14.30
CA LEU A 11 -0.62 3.03 -13.59
C LEU A 11 -1.07 2.34 -12.30
N TYR A 12 -1.25 1.01 -12.34
CA TYR A 12 -1.53 0.18 -11.17
C TYR A 12 -0.40 0.27 -10.13
N PHE A 13 0.86 0.20 -10.58
CA PHE A 13 2.02 0.28 -9.70
C PHE A 13 2.14 1.65 -9.03
N VAL A 14 1.95 2.72 -9.80
CA VAL A 14 1.93 4.10 -9.29
C VAL A 14 0.82 4.27 -8.24
N LEU A 15 -0.40 3.80 -8.53
CA LEU A 15 -1.51 3.86 -7.58
C LEU A 15 -1.22 3.08 -6.29
N THR A 16 -0.64 1.89 -6.42
CA THR A 16 -0.27 1.03 -5.30
C THR A 16 0.77 1.73 -4.40
N GLY A 17 1.78 2.36 -5.00
CA GLY A 17 2.79 3.13 -4.26
C GLY A 17 2.20 4.35 -3.53
N VAL A 18 1.34 5.12 -4.21
CA VAL A 18 0.66 6.29 -3.61
C VAL A 18 -0.21 5.88 -2.43
N ILE A 19 -1.00 4.81 -2.57
CA ILE A 19 -1.85 4.29 -1.49
C ILE A 19 -1.00 3.78 -0.33
N CYS A 20 0.11 3.09 -0.61
CA CYS A 20 1.01 2.59 0.42
C CYS A 20 1.58 3.74 1.27
N ILE A 21 2.08 4.80 0.63
CA ILE A 21 2.60 5.99 1.33
C ILE A 21 1.50 6.67 2.14
N PHE A 22 0.30 6.81 1.57
CA PHE A 22 -0.83 7.42 2.25
C PHE A 22 -1.26 6.62 3.49
N LEU A 23 -1.28 5.28 3.41
CA LEU A 23 -1.59 4.40 4.53
C LEU A 23 -0.55 4.51 5.64
N ILE A 24 0.74 4.51 5.31
CA ILE A 24 1.83 4.69 6.27
C ILE A 24 1.70 6.05 6.96
N TRP A 25 1.51 7.11 6.17
CA TRP A 25 1.33 8.47 6.70
C TRP A 25 0.14 8.55 7.65
N ASN A 26 -1.00 7.96 7.28
CA ASN A 26 -2.20 7.95 8.11
C ASN A 26 -2.04 7.10 9.38
N LEU A 27 -1.26 6.02 9.33
CA LEU A 27 -0.93 5.20 10.50
C LEU A 27 -0.15 6.02 11.53
N PHE A 28 0.89 6.74 11.10
CA PHE A 28 1.72 7.56 11.99
C PHE A 28 1.01 8.81 12.51
N LYS A 29 0.09 9.40 11.75
CA LYS A 29 -0.61 10.64 12.15
C LYS A 29 -1.90 10.41 12.96
N ARG A 30 -2.18 9.16 13.35
CA ARG A 30 -3.46 8.78 13.97
C ARG A 30 -3.54 9.25 15.43
N THR A 31 -4.64 9.93 15.77
CA THR A 31 -4.94 10.44 17.13
C THR A 31 -6.00 9.62 17.90
N LYS A 32 -6.67 8.64 17.26
CA LYS A 32 -7.72 7.80 17.89
C LYS A 32 -7.51 6.30 17.64
N LYS A 33 -7.80 5.47 18.66
CA LYS A 33 -7.75 3.99 18.70
C LYS A 33 -6.34 3.33 18.63
N THR A 34 -5.34 3.88 19.33
CA THR A 34 -3.95 3.38 19.45
C THR A 34 -3.81 2.03 20.19
N GLY A 35 -4.77 1.12 20.04
CA GLY A 35 -4.65 -0.24 20.54
C GLY A 35 -3.77 -1.07 19.61
N TRP A 36 -2.88 -1.87 20.21
CA TRP A 36 -1.95 -2.77 19.53
C TRP A 36 -2.59 -3.63 18.43
N VAL A 37 -3.82 -4.08 18.64
CA VAL A 37 -4.58 -4.87 17.65
C VAL A 37 -4.78 -4.11 16.35
N TYR A 38 -5.11 -2.81 16.43
CA TYR A 38 -5.30 -1.99 15.23
C TYR A 38 -4.00 -1.75 14.48
N ASP A 39 -2.89 -1.60 15.19
CA ASP A 39 -1.58 -1.38 14.55
C ASP A 39 -1.09 -2.65 13.84
N ILE A 40 -1.35 -3.83 14.39
CA ILE A 40 -1.06 -5.11 13.73
C ILE A 40 -1.88 -5.27 12.44
N VAL A 41 -3.19 -4.99 12.50
CA VAL A 41 -4.06 -5.06 11.31
C VAL A 41 -3.58 -4.06 10.24
N TYR A 42 -3.21 -2.85 10.65
CA TYR A 42 -2.70 -1.83 9.73
C TYR A 42 -1.35 -2.23 9.13
N ALA A 43 -0.45 -2.78 9.94
CA ALA A 43 0.85 -3.29 9.49
C ALA A 43 0.67 -4.43 8.48
N TYR A 44 -0.27 -5.34 8.71
CA TYR A 44 -0.58 -6.42 7.77
C TYR A 44 -1.03 -5.88 6.41
N VAL A 45 -1.91 -4.86 6.41
CA VAL A 45 -2.34 -4.19 5.18
C VAL A 45 -1.14 -3.53 4.50
N ILE A 46 -0.34 -2.73 5.21
CA ILE A 46 0.84 -2.06 4.65
C ILE A 46 1.83 -3.09 4.06
N ILE A 47 2.09 -4.20 4.74
CA ILE A 47 2.97 -5.27 4.25
C ILE A 47 2.49 -5.82 2.90
N THR A 48 1.19 -6.04 2.73
CA THR A 48 0.67 -6.52 1.42
C THR A 48 0.90 -5.52 0.29
N PHE A 49 0.82 -4.22 0.55
CA PHE A 49 1.13 -3.19 -0.44
C PHE A 49 2.64 -3.09 -0.70
N ILE A 50 3.49 -3.19 0.34
CA ILE A 50 4.95 -3.19 0.21
C ILE A 50 5.41 -4.39 -0.63
N LEU A 51 4.92 -5.60 -0.34
CA LEU A 51 5.24 -6.81 -1.12
C LEU A 51 4.87 -6.63 -2.59
N ARG A 52 3.71 -6.02 -2.85
CA ARG A 52 3.20 -5.76 -4.20
C ARG A 52 4.02 -4.71 -4.95
N VAL A 53 4.53 -3.68 -4.27
CA VAL A 53 5.47 -2.70 -4.85
C VAL A 53 6.85 -3.31 -5.08
N LEU A 54 7.31 -4.22 -4.22
CA LEU A 54 8.58 -4.92 -4.42
C LEU A 54 8.52 -5.99 -5.54
N MET A 55 7.36 -6.14 -6.20
CA MET A 55 7.10 -7.17 -7.22
C MET A 55 7.36 -8.60 -6.71
N ILE A 56 7.32 -8.80 -5.39
CA ILE A 56 7.44 -10.11 -4.77
C ILE A 56 6.07 -10.79 -4.91
N LYS A 57 6.03 -11.88 -5.68
CA LYS A 57 4.83 -12.70 -5.89
C LYS A 57 4.43 -13.46 -4.65
#